data_AF-A0A918BEE0-F1
#
_entry.id   AF-A0A918BEE0-F1
#
_cell.length_a   1.000
_cell.length_b   1.000
_cell.length_c   1.000
_cell.angle_alpha   90.00
_cell.angle_beta   90.00
_cell.angle_gamma   90.00
#
_symmetry.space_group_name_H-M   'P 1'
#
loop_
_entity.id
_entity.type
_entity.pdbx_description
1 polymer ?
#
loop_
_entity_poly.entity_id
_entity_poly.type
_entity_poly.pdbx_seq_one_letter_code
_entity_poly.pdbx_strand_id
1 'polypeptide(L)' 'MDLVDVHARFPTGSCVRQARAAGHLMPDGVPRWPTWSPEEHLDVMDRAGIGTATLSVSSPGVHFGDDAARVLPRPAR' A
#
# COMPACT_ATOMS: atom_id res chain seq x y z
N MET A 1 -20.30 -11.13 -14.39
CA MET A 1 -18.91 -10.75 -14.68
C MET A 1 -18.51 -9.86 -13.55
N ASP A 2 -17.63 -10.35 -12.69
CA ASP A 2 -17.25 -9.62 -11.48
C ASP A 2 -16.23 -8.54 -11.85
N LEU A 3 -16.29 -7.39 -11.16
CA LEU A 3 -15.36 -6.29 -11.39
C LEU A 3 -13.97 -6.68 -10.87
N VAL A 4 -12.93 -6.44 -11.69
CA VAL A 4 -11.54 -6.66 -11.31
C VAL A 4 -10.86 -5.31 -11.12
N ASP A 5 -10.39 -5.03 -9.90
CA ASP A 5 -9.57 -3.88 -9.59
C ASP A 5 -8.09 -4.22 -9.77
N VAL A 6 -7.42 -3.52 -10.68
CA VAL A 6 -5.98 -3.70 -10.95
C VAL A 6 -5.13 -2.59 -10.32
N HIS A 7 -5.73 -1.68 -9.57
CA HIS A 7 -5.07 -0.49 -9.04
C HIS A 7 -5.41 -0.24 -7.55
N ALA A 8 -5.29 -1.28 -6.73
CA ALA A 8 -5.40 -1.17 -5.27
C ALA A 8 -4.01 -1.02 -4.64
N ARG A 9 -3.82 0.01 -3.80
CA ARG A 9 -2.60 0.21 -3.02
C ARG A 9 -2.82 -0.22 -1.57
N PHE A 10 -1.88 -0.99 -1.02
CA PHE A 10 -1.86 -1.35 0.40
C PHE A 10 -0.55 -0.88 1.06
N PRO A 11 -0.61 0.04 2.03
CA PRO A 11 0.58 0.42 2.80
C PRO A 11 0.87 -0.65 3.85
N THR A 12 1.98 -1.38 3.71
CA THR A 12 2.47 -2.22 4.82
C THR A 12 3.05 -1.36 5.93
N GLY A 13 2.91 -1.79 7.19
CA GLY A 13 3.53 -1.10 8.32
C GLY A 13 5.05 -0.94 8.16
N SER A 14 5.73 -1.91 7.54
CA SER A 14 7.17 -1.81 7.22
C SER A 14 7.46 -0.76 6.14
N CYS A 15 6.64 -0.66 5.09
CA CYS A 15 6.81 0.36 4.05
C CYS A 15 6.65 1.76 4.63
N VAL A 16 5.59 1.99 5.43
CA VAL A 16 5.33 3.28 6.08
C VAL A 16 6.46 3.69 7.00
N ARG A 17 6.96 2.78 7.85
CA ARG A 17 8.09 3.08 8.76
C ARG A 17 9.34 3.50 8.01
N GLN A 18 9.66 2.81 6.91
CA GLN A 18 10.86 3.08 6.13
C GLN A 18 10.73 4.37 5.32
N ALA A 19 9.58 4.59 4.68
CA ALA A 19 9.31 5.83 3.97
C ALA A 19 9.43 7.04 4.92
N ARG A 20 8.91 6.93 6.14
CA ARG A 20 9.10 7.95 7.18
C ARG A 20 10.56 8.13 7.60
N ALA A 21 11.30 7.04 7.79
CA ALA A 21 12.73 7.08 8.14
C ALA A 21 13.58 7.75 7.05
N ALA A 22 13.17 7.63 5.78
CA ALA A 22 13.77 8.29 4.63
C ALA A 22 13.27 9.73 4.39
N GLY A 23 12.42 10.28 5.28
CA GLY A 23 11.91 11.65 5.18
C GLY A 23 10.64 11.83 4.32
N HIS A 24 10.06 10.75 3.80
CA HIS A 24 8.79 10.79 3.08
C HIS A 24 7.61 10.81 4.06
N LEU A 25 7.26 12.01 4.53
CA LEU A 25 6.19 12.21 5.51
C LEU A 25 4.79 12.35 4.88
N MET A 26 4.74 12.81 3.63
CA MET A 26 3.49 13.01 2.86
C MET A 26 3.40 12.00 1.71
N PRO A 27 2.67 10.88 1.88
CA PRO A 27 2.49 9.92 0.80
C PRO A 27 1.57 10.50 -0.27
N ASP A 28 1.99 10.46 -1.53
CA ASP A 28 1.17 10.89 -2.68
C ASP A 28 0.49 12.27 -2.49
N GLY A 29 1.15 13.18 -1.77
CA GLY A 29 0.64 14.53 -1.50
C GLY A 29 -0.46 14.61 -0.44
N VAL A 30 -0.84 13.52 0.24
CA VAL A 30 -1.82 13.55 1.33
C VAL A 30 -1.15 13.79 2.70
N PRO A 31 -1.87 14.39 3.68
CA PRO A 31 -1.26 14.80 4.96
C PRO A 31 -0.80 13.66 5.87
N ARG A 32 -1.33 12.44 5.66
CA ARG A 32 -1.01 11.28 6.48
C ARG A 32 -1.01 10.00 5.66
N TRP A 33 -0.21 9.05 6.11
CA TRP A 33 -0.28 7.66 5.68
C TRP A 33 -1.67 7.08 5.98
N PRO A 34 -2.37 6.52 4.99
CA PRO A 34 -3.64 5.85 5.24
C PRO A 34 -3.41 4.61 6.09
N THR A 35 -4.36 4.32 6.98
CA THR A 35 -4.47 3.00 7.60
C THR A 35 -5.09 2.04 6.59
N TRP A 36 -4.73 0.76 6.69
CA TRP A 36 -5.28 -0.28 5.86
C TRP A 36 -5.37 -1.58 6.66
N SER A 37 -6.49 -2.27 6.52
CA SER A 37 -6.68 -3.64 6.99
C SER A 37 -7.32 -4.47 5.89
N PRO A 38 -7.07 -5.80 5.87
CA PRO A 38 -7.74 -6.70 4.95
C PRO A 38 -9.26 -6.61 5.06
N GLU A 39 -9.78 -6.50 6.28
CA GLU A 39 -11.21 -6.45 6.58
C GLU A 39 -11.86 -5.19 5.97
N GLU A 40 -11.28 -4.01 6.19
CA GLU A 40 -11.79 -2.77 5.60
C GLU A 40 -11.69 -2.77 4.07
N HIS A 41 -10.69 -3.46 3.49
CA HIS A 41 -10.54 -3.58 2.05
C HIS A 41 -11.62 -4.48 1.44
N LEU A 42 -11.90 -5.63 2.08
CA LEU A 42 -12.99 -6.54 1.67
C LEU A 42 -14.35 -5.84 1.75
N ASP A 43 -14.60 -5.09 2.83
CA ASP A 43 -15.81 -4.27 2.97
C ASP A 43 -16.00 -3.26 1.82
N VAL A 44 -14.90 -2.67 1.33
CA VAL A 44 -14.93 -1.78 0.16
C VAL A 44 -15.21 -2.57 -1.11
N MET A 45 -14.56 -3.72 -1.29
CA MET A 45 -14.78 -4.60 -2.44
C MET A 45 -16.24 -5.03 -2.55
N ASP A 46 -16.85 -5.47 -1.43
CA ASP A 46 -18.25 -5.90 -1.37
C ASP A 46 -19.21 -4.77 -1.73
N ARG A 47 -19.00 -3.57 -1.17
CA ARG A 47 -19.84 -2.39 -1.50
C ARG A 47 -19.70 -1.93 -2.95
N ALA A 48 -18.53 -2.15 -3.55
CA ALA A 48 -18.24 -1.74 -4.92
C ALA A 48 -18.52 -2.84 -5.98
N GLY A 49 -18.87 -4.06 -5.55
CA GLY A 49 -19.07 -5.20 -6.45
C GLY A 49 -17.77 -5.71 -7.09
N ILE A 50 -16.62 -5.51 -6.43
CA ILE A 50 -15.31 -5.98 -6.88
C ILE A 50 -15.11 -7.42 -6.43
N GLY A 51 -15.01 -8.35 -7.37
CA GLY A 51 -14.75 -9.77 -7.06
C GLY A 51 -13.27 -10.11 -6.92
N THR A 52 -12.36 -9.27 -7.44
CA THR A 52 -10.91 -9.51 -7.34
C THR A 52 -10.15 -8.19 -7.37
N ALA A 53 -9.15 -8.06 -6.51
CA ALA A 53 -8.24 -6.91 -6.48
C ALA A 53 -6.78 -7.37 -6.55
N THR A 54 -6.00 -6.76 -7.46
CA THR A 54 -4.53 -6.90 -7.48
C THR A 54 -3.92 -5.84 -6.58
N LEU A 55 -3.28 -6.27 -5.50
CA LEU A 55 -2.65 -5.36 -4.53
C LEU A 55 -1.23 -4.97 -4.96
N SER A 56 -0.93 -3.68 -4.86
CA SER A 56 0.38 -3.10 -5.15
C SER A 56 0.92 -2.30 -3.96
N VAL A 57 2.25 -2.21 -3.85
CA VAL A 57 2.92 -1.43 -2.81
C VAL A 57 2.68 0.06 -3.07
N SER A 58 2.31 0.81 -2.03
CA SER A 58 2.12 2.25 -2.11
C SER A 58 3.42 2.99 -2.45
N SER A 59 3.31 4.18 -3.06
CA SER A 59 4.42 5.12 -3.20
C SER A 59 5.10 5.40 -1.85
N PRO A 60 6.42 5.67 -1.82
CA PRO A 60 7.39 5.74 -2.94
C PRO A 60 7.82 4.40 -3.55
N GLY A 61 7.26 3.27 -3.11
CA GLY A 61 7.76 1.95 -3.43
C GLY A 61 8.81 1.47 -2.43
N VAL A 62 9.82 0.73 -2.90
CA VAL A 62 10.80 0.01 -2.06
C VAL A 62 12.22 0.57 -2.14
N HIS A 63 12.39 1.67 -2.87
CA HIS A 63 13.67 2.32 -3.10
C HIS A 63 13.52 3.81 -2.81
N PHE A 64 14.37 4.31 -1.92
CA PHE A 64 14.32 5.68 -1.41
C PHE A 64 15.58 6.49 -1.78
N GLY A 65 16.26 6.14 -2.87
CA GLY A 65 17.50 6.79 -3.29
C GLY A 65 18.78 6.23 -2.67
N ASP A 66 18.68 5.19 -1.84
CA ASP A 66 19.82 4.43 -1.29
C ASP A 66 19.68 2.95 -1.68
N ASP A 67 20.55 2.48 -2.57
CA ASP A 67 20.57 1.09 -3.06
C ASP A 67 20.82 0.06 -1.94
N ALA A 68 21.52 0.47 -0.86
CA ALA A 68 21.75 -0.38 0.30
C ALA A 68 20.50 -0.50 1.20
N ALA A 69 19.55 0.44 1.06
CA ALA A 69 18.29 0.46 1.81
C ALA A 69 17.13 -0.24 1.08
N ARG A 70 17.38 -0.94 -0.03
CA ARG A 70 16.36 -1.73 -0.74
C ARG A 70 15.87 -2.88 0.13
N VAL A 71 14.66 -2.74 0.68
CA VAL A 71 14.02 -3.76 1.52
C VAL A 71 12.77 -4.28 0.84
N LEU A 72 12.71 -5.60 0.64
CA LEU A 72 11.52 -6.25 0.12
C LEU A 72 10.38 -6.20 1.15
N PRO A 73 9.17 -5.77 0.77
CA PRO A 73 8.00 -5.88 1.62
C PRO A 73 7.81 -7.35 1.97
N ARG A 74 7.79 -7.67 3.27
CA ARG A 74 7.42 -9.01 3.69
C ARG A 74 5.91 -9.19 3.44
N PRO A 75 5.48 -10.34 2.92
CA PRO A 75 4.05 -10.60 2.72
C PRO A 75 3.33 -10.45 4.06
N ALA A 76 2.15 -9.84 4.03
CA ALA A 76 1.22 -9.90 5.15
C ALA A 76 0.90 -11.38 5.38
N ARG A 77 1.16 -11.87 6.59
CA ARG A 77 0.84 -13.24 7.00
C ARG A 77 -0.60 -13.31 7.47
#